data_AF-A0A9E1RQB6-F1
#
_entry.id   AF-A0A9E1RQB6-F1
#
_cell.length_a   1.000
_cell.length_b   1.000
_cell.length_c   1.000
_cell.angle_alpha   90.00
_cell.angle_beta   90.00
_cell.angle_gamma   90.00
#
_symmetry.space_group_name_H-M   'P 1'
#
loop_
_entity.id
_entity.type
_entity.pdbx_description
1 polymer ?
#
loop_
_entity_poly.entity_id
_entity_poly.type
_entity_poly.pdbx_seq_one_letter_code
_entity_poly.pdbx_strand_id
1 'polypeptide(L)'
;MIRFSAEERRWRLAERHRLTESLRIDDVAAIADGLVALHSPDPATVHMSVLVRMSKPSIGAVEHALYEQRSIVRHHAMRRTLWVMTPAVARLAYGAATAKVARAERKRTVAALVGSTDIKTPIHGSMMPSPRSSPCSRPKGR
;
A
#
# COMPACT_ATOMS: atom_id res chain seq x y z
N MET A 1 -28.78 18.18 9.79
CA MET A 1 -27.31 18.04 9.78
C MET A 1 -26.89 17.53 11.15
N ILE A 2 -26.30 16.34 11.24
CA ILE A 2 -25.82 15.80 12.52
C ILE A 2 -24.53 16.55 12.90
N ARG A 3 -24.47 17.10 14.12
CA ARG A 3 -23.25 17.72 14.67
C ARG A 3 -22.65 16.80 15.73
N PHE A 4 -21.32 16.79 15.82
CA PHE A 4 -20.59 16.05 16.85
C PHE A 4 -19.69 16.99 17.63
N SER A 5 -19.69 16.86 18.95
CA SER A 5 -18.76 17.55 19.83
C SER A 5 -17.32 17.05 19.61
N ALA A 6 -16.34 17.79 20.12
CA ALA A 6 -14.95 17.34 20.10
C ALA A 6 -14.75 16.05 20.93
N GLU A 7 -15.50 15.91 22.01
CA GLU A 7 -15.48 14.73 22.87
C GLU A 7 -16.05 13.49 22.17
N GLU A 8 -17.21 13.63 21.52
CA GLU A 8 -17.82 12.53 20.74
C GLU A 8 -16.90 12.08 19.60
N ARG A 9 -16.25 13.02 18.91
CA ARG A 9 -15.28 12.68 17.85
C ARG A 9 -14.07 11.93 18.41
N ARG A 10 -13.52 12.36 19.55
CA ARG A 10 -12.42 11.66 20.22
C ARG A 10 -12.82 10.27 20.68
N TRP A 11 -14.01 10.13 21.27
CA TRP A 11 -14.53 8.83 21.69
C TRP A 11 -14.65 7.87 20.51
N ARG A 12 -15.26 8.31 19.41
CA ARG A 12 -15.38 7.51 18.17
C ARG A 12 -14.04 7.12 17.59
N LEU A 13 -13.04 8.01 17.65
CA LEU A 13 -11.67 7.68 17.22
C LEU A 13 -11.02 6.68 18.16
N ALA A 14 -11.14 6.86 19.48
CA ALA A 14 -10.62 5.91 20.46
C ALA A 14 -11.23 4.52 20.27
N GLU A 15 -12.53 4.46 19.97
CA GLU A 15 -13.24 3.22 19.70
C GLU A 15 -12.72 2.53 18.43
N ARG A 16 -12.74 3.22 17.30
CA ARG A 16 -12.29 2.69 16.00
C ARG A 16 -10.81 2.30 16.01
N HIS A 17 -9.99 3.06 16.73
CA HIS A 17 -8.56 2.80 16.84
C HIS A 17 -8.20 1.88 18.01
N ARG A 18 -9.18 1.31 18.73
CA ARG A 18 -8.98 0.32 19.80
C ARG A 18 -8.05 0.82 20.91
N LEU A 19 -8.24 2.06 21.32
CA LEU A 19 -7.43 2.74 22.34
C LEU A 19 -7.95 2.54 23.77
N THR A 20 -9.11 1.89 23.94
CA THR A 20 -9.65 1.51 25.26
C THR A 20 -9.48 0.02 25.48
N GLU A 21 -9.26 -0.38 26.74
CA GLU A 21 -8.98 -1.76 27.12
C GLU A 21 -10.02 -2.75 26.58
N SER A 22 -11.30 -2.40 26.70
CA SER A 22 -12.44 -3.23 26.27
C SER A 22 -12.52 -3.49 24.76
N LEU A 23 -11.75 -2.78 23.94
CA LEU A 23 -11.80 -2.86 22.47
C LEU A 23 -10.53 -3.44 21.85
N ARG A 24 -9.53 -3.75 22.69
CA ARG A 24 -8.31 -4.41 22.28
C ARG A 24 -8.63 -5.81 21.78
N ILE A 25 -7.89 -6.25 20.76
CA ILE A 25 -8.02 -7.58 20.14
C ILE A 25 -6.63 -8.07 19.72
N ASP A 26 -6.44 -9.37 19.54
CA ASP A 26 -5.13 -9.93 19.18
C ASP A 26 -4.94 -10.16 17.66
N ASP A 27 -5.98 -9.93 16.85
CA ASP A 27 -5.89 -9.99 15.39
C ASP A 27 -5.20 -8.74 14.82
N VAL A 28 -3.93 -8.91 14.45
CA VAL A 28 -3.08 -7.86 13.88
C VAL A 28 -3.62 -7.28 12.57
N ALA A 29 -4.26 -8.09 11.71
CA ALA A 29 -4.82 -7.62 10.45
C ALA A 29 -6.06 -6.75 10.70
N ALA A 30 -6.94 -7.18 11.61
CA ALA A 30 -8.11 -6.40 12.02
C ALA A 30 -7.75 -5.12 12.78
N ILE A 31 -6.62 -5.09 13.49
CA ILE A 31 -6.05 -3.84 14.03
C ILE A 31 -5.64 -2.91 12.89
N ALA A 32 -4.86 -3.40 11.92
CA ALA A 32 -4.38 -2.60 10.80
C ALA A 32 -5.53 -2.02 9.96
N ASP A 33 -6.55 -2.83 9.66
CA ASP A 33 -7.73 -2.39 8.91
C ASP A 33 -8.55 -1.34 9.67
N GLY A 34 -8.64 -1.44 11.00
CA GLY A 34 -9.30 -0.43 11.85
C GLY A 34 -8.66 0.96 11.77
N LEU A 35 -7.37 1.02 11.43
CA LEU A 35 -6.61 2.26 11.22
C LEU A 35 -6.44 2.60 9.74
N VAL A 36 -7.00 1.79 8.83
CA VAL A 36 -6.69 1.74 7.39
C VAL A 36 -5.26 1.28 7.11
N ALA A 37 -4.27 1.90 7.74
CA ALA A 37 -2.87 1.51 7.67
C ALA A 37 -2.08 2.02 8.88
N LEU A 38 -1.01 1.30 9.23
CA LEU A 38 -0.06 1.65 10.29
C LEU A 38 1.16 2.33 9.66
N HIS A 39 1.52 3.53 10.13
CA HIS A 39 2.74 4.18 9.65
C HIS A 39 3.97 3.44 10.20
N SER A 40 4.93 3.10 9.34
CA SER A 40 6.17 2.38 9.71
C SER A 40 7.40 3.10 9.15
N PRO A 41 7.69 4.34 9.59
CA PRO A 41 8.89 5.07 9.16
C PRO A 41 10.18 4.38 9.64
N ASP A 42 10.09 3.63 10.73
CA ASP A 42 11.14 2.75 11.25
C ASP A 42 10.54 1.36 11.57
N PRO A 43 11.39 0.35 11.82
CA PRO A 43 10.91 -1.00 12.11
C PRO A 43 10.13 -1.13 13.41
N ALA A 44 10.40 -0.32 14.44
CA ALA A 44 9.83 -0.47 15.78
C ALA A 44 8.42 0.14 15.90
N THR A 45 8.15 1.23 15.19
CA THR A 45 6.86 1.95 15.26
C THR A 45 5.64 1.09 14.91
N VAL A 46 5.76 0.14 13.98
CA VAL A 46 4.65 -0.80 13.71
C VAL A 46 4.35 -1.68 14.90
N HIS A 47 5.37 -2.23 15.57
CA HIS A 47 5.18 -3.07 16.74
C HIS A 47 4.54 -2.27 17.87
N MET A 48 5.06 -1.08 18.19
CA MET A 48 4.46 -0.22 19.22
C MET A 48 2.99 0.11 18.92
N SER A 49 2.68 0.47 17.67
CA SER A 49 1.32 0.78 17.26
C SER A 49 0.37 -0.41 17.40
N VAL A 50 0.81 -1.63 17.07
CA VAL A 50 -0.03 -2.83 17.23
C VAL A 50 -0.15 -3.22 18.70
N LEU A 51 0.95 -3.28 19.44
CA LEU A 51 1.00 -3.76 20.83
C LEU A 51 0.06 -2.98 21.75
N VAL A 52 -0.05 -1.66 21.61
CA VAL A 52 -0.96 -0.84 22.43
C VAL A 52 -2.45 -1.10 22.16
N ARG A 53 -2.77 -1.87 21.11
CA ARG A 53 -4.12 -2.24 20.66
C ARG A 53 -4.42 -3.74 20.84
N MET A 54 -3.44 -4.51 21.33
CA MET A 54 -3.57 -5.94 21.62
C MET A 54 -4.06 -6.18 23.04
N SER A 55 -4.90 -7.19 23.23
CA SER A 55 -5.31 -7.65 24.55
C SER A 55 -4.14 -8.35 25.26
N LYS A 56 -3.34 -9.09 24.49
CA LYS A 56 -2.12 -9.77 24.94
C LYS A 56 -0.94 -9.36 24.05
N PRO A 57 -0.27 -8.23 24.34
CA PRO A 57 0.80 -7.70 23.51
C PRO A 57 1.92 -8.75 23.27
N SER A 58 2.20 -9.05 22.00
CA SER A 58 3.24 -10.01 21.60
C SER A 58 3.97 -9.54 20.34
N ILE A 59 5.29 -9.38 20.43
CA ILE A 59 6.12 -9.04 19.27
C ILE A 59 6.08 -10.19 18.24
N GLY A 60 6.17 -11.43 18.70
CA GLY A 60 6.15 -12.61 17.83
C GLY A 60 4.86 -12.75 17.04
N ALA A 61 3.71 -12.36 17.60
CA ALA A 61 2.44 -12.36 16.87
C ALA A 61 2.46 -11.35 15.69
N VAL A 62 3.07 -10.17 15.90
CA VAL A 62 3.23 -9.16 14.85
C VAL A 62 4.21 -9.61 13.78
N GLU A 63 5.32 -10.24 14.18
CA GLU A 63 6.30 -10.80 13.24
C GLU A 63 5.73 -11.94 12.41
N HIS A 64 4.99 -12.85 13.03
CA HIS A 64 4.29 -13.92 12.36
C HIS A 64 3.31 -13.37 11.31
N ALA A 65 2.53 -12.34 11.66
CA ALA A 65 1.62 -11.68 10.73
C ALA A 65 2.33 -10.99 9.54
N LEU A 66 3.48 -10.37 9.79
CA LEU A 66 4.27 -9.64 8.77
C LEU A 66 5.05 -10.56 7.84
N TYR A 67 5.74 -11.56 8.39
CA TYR A 67 6.80 -12.28 7.68
C TYR A 67 6.39 -13.69 7.29
N GLU A 68 5.59 -14.37 8.12
CA GLU A 68 5.15 -15.73 7.86
C GLU A 68 3.83 -15.72 7.09
N GLN A 69 2.75 -15.27 7.73
CA GLN A 69 1.40 -15.25 7.15
C GLN A 69 1.25 -14.20 6.05
N ARG A 70 2.00 -13.10 6.14
CA ARG A 70 1.86 -11.92 5.27
C ARG A 70 0.42 -11.42 5.22
N SER A 71 -0.31 -11.55 6.32
CA SER A 71 -1.66 -11.02 6.50
C SER A 71 -1.65 -9.49 6.54
N ILE A 72 -0.49 -8.91 6.85
CA ILE A 72 -0.16 -7.50 6.67
C ILE A 72 1.18 -7.37 5.93
N VAL A 73 1.33 -6.34 5.12
CA VAL A 73 2.50 -6.11 4.25
C VAL A 73 3.04 -4.71 4.41
N ARG A 74 4.37 -4.54 4.29
CA ARG A 74 5.02 -3.23 4.18
C ARG A 74 4.97 -2.73 2.75
N HIS A 75 4.49 -1.51 2.55
CA HIS A 75 4.32 -0.89 1.25
C HIS A 75 4.58 0.62 1.29
N HIS A 76 5.24 1.17 0.27
CA HIS A 76 5.39 2.61 0.10
C HIS A 76 4.07 3.24 -0.34
N ALA A 77 3.56 4.21 0.41
CA ALA A 77 2.26 4.81 0.14
C ALA A 77 2.26 6.33 0.40
N MET A 78 1.34 6.79 1.25
CA MET A 78 1.11 8.20 1.56
C MET A 78 2.41 8.89 1.95
N ARG A 79 2.62 10.11 1.45
CA ARG A 79 3.82 10.93 1.69
C ARG A 79 5.14 10.23 1.33
N ARG A 80 5.10 9.19 0.50
CA ARG A 80 6.26 8.38 0.07
C ARG A 80 6.99 7.65 1.21
N THR A 81 6.33 7.43 2.33
CA THR A 81 6.88 6.67 3.45
C THR A 81 6.41 5.22 3.45
N LEU A 82 6.98 4.39 4.32
CA LEU A 82 6.54 3.02 4.53
C LEU A 82 5.32 2.96 5.45
N TRP A 83 4.40 2.08 5.08
CA TRP A 83 3.16 1.79 5.79
C TRP A 83 2.92 0.29 5.82
N VAL A 84 2.30 -0.19 6.89
CA VAL A 84 1.87 -1.57 7.08
C VAL A 84 0.36 -1.64 6.99
N MET A 85 -0.16 -2.51 6.15
CA MET A 85 -1.59 -2.65 5.90
C MET A 85 -1.92 -4.04 5.37
N THR A 86 -3.19 -4.42 5.34
CA THR A 86 -3.59 -5.68 4.71
C THR A 86 -3.37 -5.64 3.19
N PRO A 87 -3.19 -6.79 2.52
CA PRO A 87 -3.00 -6.84 1.07
C PRO A 87 -4.12 -6.16 0.27
N ALA A 88 -5.36 -6.18 0.78
CA ALA A 88 -6.48 -5.50 0.15
C ALA A 88 -6.29 -3.97 0.15
N VAL A 89 -5.93 -3.39 1.30
CA VAL A 89 -5.65 -1.95 1.40
C VAL A 89 -4.37 -1.58 0.65
N ALA A 90 -3.36 -2.45 0.60
CA ALA A 90 -2.13 -2.21 -0.16
C ALA A 90 -2.40 -1.97 -1.66
N ARG A 91 -3.34 -2.71 -2.24
CA ARG A 91 -3.77 -2.50 -3.64
C ARG A 91 -4.45 -1.14 -3.84
N LEU A 92 -5.30 -0.73 -2.90
CA LEU A 92 -5.94 0.59 -2.92
C LEU A 92 -4.90 1.72 -2.77
N ALA A 93 -4.00 1.59 -1.80
CA ALA A 93 -2.93 2.54 -1.55
C ALA A 93 -1.98 2.67 -2.76
N TYR A 94 -1.69 1.55 -3.43
CA TYR A 94 -0.91 1.57 -4.66
C TYR A 94 -1.58 2.44 -5.73
N GLY A 95 -2.86 2.22 -6.01
CA GLY A 95 -3.60 3.01 -7.00
C GLY A 95 -3.70 4.50 -6.61
N ALA A 96 -3.98 4.79 -5.34
CA ALA A 96 -4.23 6.14 -4.87
C ALA A 96 -2.95 6.99 -4.70
N ALA A 97 -1.86 6.40 -4.20
CA ALA A 97 -0.69 7.15 -3.76
C ALA A 97 0.62 6.73 -4.45
N THR A 98 0.75 5.48 -4.91
CA THR A 98 2.05 4.93 -5.31
C THR A 98 2.24 4.88 -6.83
N ALA A 99 1.21 4.58 -7.62
CA ALA A 99 1.34 4.24 -9.04
C ALA A 99 2.04 5.32 -9.89
N LYS A 100 1.67 6.59 -9.69
CA LYS A 100 2.30 7.74 -10.39
C LYS A 100 3.76 7.91 -9.99
N VAL A 101 4.06 7.79 -8.69
CA VAL A 101 5.42 7.92 -8.15
C VAL A 101 6.29 6.78 -8.65
N ALA A 102 5.81 5.53 -8.56
CA ALA A 102 6.52 4.35 -9.01
C ALA A 102 6.89 4.42 -10.50
N ARG A 103 6.00 4.94 -11.36
CA ARG A 103 6.30 5.15 -12.79
C ARG A 103 7.44 6.16 -12.99
N ALA A 104 7.40 7.28 -12.28
CA ALA A 104 8.42 8.32 -12.37
C ALA A 104 9.78 7.83 -11.85
N GLU A 105 9.79 7.20 -10.67
CA GLU A 105 11.02 6.66 -10.08
C GLU A 105 11.59 5.53 -10.93
N ARG A 106 10.76 4.62 -11.47
CA ARG A 106 11.23 3.58 -12.41
C ARG A 106 11.93 4.18 -13.62
N LYS A 107 11.38 5.24 -14.23
CA LYS A 107 12.01 5.92 -15.38
C LYS A 107 13.40 6.45 -14.99
N ARG A 108 13.51 7.10 -13.82
CA ARG A 108 14.79 7.64 -13.33
C ARG A 108 15.79 6.53 -13.03
N THR A 109 15.38 5.49 -12.32
CA THR A 109 16.23 4.33 -11.99
C THR A 109 16.74 3.66 -13.25
N VAL A 110 15.88 3.39 -14.24
CA VAL A 110 16.31 2.78 -15.52
C VAL A 110 17.29 3.70 -16.26
N ALA A 111 17.03 5.00 -16.33
CA ALA A 111 17.95 5.94 -16.98
C ALA A 111 19.32 5.98 -16.29
N ALA A 112 19.34 5.98 -14.94
CA ALA A 112 20.57 5.94 -14.16
C ALA A 112 21.35 4.62 -14.38
N LEU A 113 20.65 3.48 -14.38
CA LEU A 113 21.26 2.18 -14.64
C LEU A 113 21.87 2.11 -16.05
N VAL A 114 21.12 2.51 -17.09
CA VAL A 114 21.63 2.50 -18.47
C VAL A 114 22.83 3.44 -18.61
N GLY A 115 22.76 4.65 -18.05
CA GLY A 115 23.85 5.61 -18.08
C GLY A 115 25.11 5.15 -17.33
N SER A 116 24.99 4.16 -16.42
CA SER A 116 26.11 3.54 -15.71
C SER A 116 26.74 2.35 -16.44
N THR A 117 26.21 1.98 -17.62
CA THR A 117 26.67 0.82 -18.40
C THR A 117 27.02 1.22 -19.83
N ASP A 118 27.86 0.43 -20.51
CA ASP A 118 28.16 0.61 -21.94
C ASP A 118 27.03 0.10 -22.88
N ILE A 119 25.86 -0.24 -22.31
CA ILE A 119 24.70 -0.75 -23.05
C ILE A 119 23.99 0.43 -23.72
N LYS A 120 24.24 0.63 -25.01
CA LYS A 120 23.70 1.76 -25.79
C LYS A 120 22.17 1.79 -25.93
N THR A 121 21.48 0.66 -25.76
CA THR A 121 20.01 0.59 -25.85
C THR A 121 19.46 -0.47 -24.90
N PRO A 122 18.52 -0.14 -23.99
CA PRO A 122 17.80 -1.17 -23.27
C PRO A 122 17.01 -2.02 -24.27
N ILE A 123 17.11 -3.34 -24.16
CA ILE A 123 16.25 -4.27 -24.88
C ILE A 123 14.81 -3.83 -24.64
N HIS A 124 14.16 -3.31 -25.69
CA HIS A 124 12.74 -3.05 -25.63
C HIS A 124 12.11 -4.42 -25.45
N GLY A 125 11.60 -4.69 -24.24
CA GLY A 125 10.66 -5.79 -24.05
C GLY A 125 9.62 -5.62 -25.15
N SER A 126 9.51 -6.63 -26.01
CA SER A 126 8.57 -6.67 -27.12
C SER A 126 7.17 -6.38 -26.60
N MET A 127 6.80 -5.10 -26.62
CA MET A 127 5.42 -4.70 -26.62
C MET A 127 4.93 -5.15 -27.99
N MET A 128 4.44 -6.41 -28.03
CA MET A 128 3.78 -6.97 -29.19
C MET A 128 2.83 -5.90 -29.71
N PRO A 129 2.95 -5.49 -30.99
CA PRO A 129 2.00 -4.53 -31.53
C PRO A 129 0.63 -5.18 -31.43
N SER A 130 -0.28 -4.53 -30.70
CA SER A 130 -1.71 -4.80 -30.83
C SER A 130 -2.03 -4.86 -32.32
N PRO A 131 -2.70 -5.92 -32.82
CA PRO A 131 -2.99 -6.04 -34.23
C PRO A 131 -3.88 -4.85 -34.60
N ARG A 132 -3.27 -3.84 -35.24
CA ARG A 132 -4.03 -2.78 -35.89
C ARG A 132 -4.89 -3.48 -36.92
N SER A 133 -6.20 -3.43 -36.69
CA SER A 133 -7.22 -3.76 -37.67
C SER A 133 -6.85 -3.08 -38.99
N SER A 134 -6.54 -3.88 -40.01
CA SER A 134 -6.33 -3.41 -41.38
C SER A 134 -7.54 -2.57 -41.81
N PRO A 135 -7.35 -1.41 -42.47
CA PRO A 135 -8.48 -0.70 -43.04
C PRO A 135 -9.02 -1.55 -44.19
N CYS A 136 -10.23 -2.08 -44.02
CA CYS A 136 -10.99 -2.73 -45.07
C CYS A 136 -11.21 -1.73 -46.21
N SER A 137 -10.47 -1.88 -47.31
CA SER A 137 -10.70 -1.15 -48.54
C SER A 137 -12.00 -1.67 -49.18
N ARG A 138 -13.09 -0.91 -49.04
CA ARG A 138 -14.30 -1.10 -49.85
C ARG A 138 -13.97 -0.81 -51.32
N PRO A 139 -14.32 -1.69 -52.27
CA PRO A 139 -14.25 -1.35 -53.68
C PRO A 139 -15.33 -0.30 -54.01
N LYS A 140 -14.95 0.78 -54.68
CA LYS A 140 -15.90 1.70 -55.30
C LYS A 140 -16.49 1.01 -56.52
N GLY A 141 -17.80 0.80 -56.50
CA GLY A 141 -18.54 0.24 -57.62
C GLY A 141 -18.59 1.15 -58.84
N ARG A 142 -18.71 0.51 -60.00
CA ARG A 142 -19.57 0.91 -61.11
C ARG A 142 -20.35 -0.31 -61.54
#